data_AF-A0A916JFH3-F1
#
_entry.id   AF-A0A916JFH3-F1
#
_cell.length_a   1.000
_cell.length_b   1.000
_cell.length_c   1.000
_cell.angle_alpha   90.00
_cell.angle_beta   90.00
_cell.angle_gamma   90.00
#
_symmetry.space_group_name_H-M   'P 1'
#
loop_
_entity.id
_entity.type
_entity.pdbx_description
1 polymer ?
#
loop_
_entity_poly.entity_id
_entity_poly.type
_entity_poly.pdbx_seq_one_letter_code
_entity_poly.pdbx_strand_id
1 'polypeptide(L)'
;MASVSIVFRKTPNKDGEHNLYLRIIKDRKMSQKSIGHSILPDQWDEARQIVKKSHPNSARINNLIAKKVSEATDKLLEMETNNTDTSAKAIKRAVTASKDGTFFKQANLYLDQLKSTGRFNQRSADEPRVNRFKKFLKNEEINFSEISPGLLKKFKAYLIGTFGVTERTAVNHLVVIRTIYNRAVADGVTDRKNYPFGKGMENSVKLTTPIRFKLTTCSGRN
;
A
#
# COMPACT_ATOMS: atom_id res chain seq x y z
N MET A 1 20.92 15.07 0.35
CA MET A 1 20.47 15.59 1.67
C MET A 1 19.09 16.17 1.47
N ALA A 2 18.10 15.61 2.15
CA ALA A 2 16.76 16.15 2.11
C ALA A 2 16.54 17.15 3.25
N SER A 3 15.71 18.16 3.02
CA SER A 3 15.35 19.15 4.03
C SER A 3 13.84 19.38 4.05
N VAL A 4 13.31 19.51 5.26
CA VAL A 4 11.92 19.86 5.53
C VAL A 4 11.92 21.21 6.24
N SER A 5 11.17 22.17 5.71
CA SER A 5 11.07 23.51 6.31
C SER A 5 9.68 24.10 6.06
N ILE A 6 9.30 25.07 6.88
CA ILE A 6 8.03 25.79 6.71
C ILE A 6 8.31 27.09 6.00
N VAL A 7 7.55 27.35 4.94
CA VAL A 7 7.75 28.54 4.13
C VAL A 7 6.46 29.31 3.98
N PHE A 8 6.63 30.61 4.12
CA PHE A 8 5.62 31.62 3.95
C PHE A 8 5.47 31.95 2.45
N ARG A 9 4.24 31.92 1.92
CA ARG A 9 4.00 32.29 0.52
C ARG A 9 4.04 33.81 0.38
N LYS A 10 4.78 34.33 -0.61
CA LYS A 10 4.90 35.79 -0.81
C LYS A 10 3.63 36.48 -1.31
N THR A 11 2.74 35.76 -2.00
CA THR A 11 1.49 36.34 -2.51
C THR A 11 0.39 36.28 -1.45
N PRO A 12 -0.20 37.43 -1.06
CA PRO A 12 -1.29 37.48 -0.10
C PRO A 12 -2.61 36.96 -0.69
N ASN A 13 -3.53 36.57 0.19
CA ASN A 13 -4.93 36.34 -0.13
C ASN A 13 -5.72 37.67 -0.12
N LYS A 14 -7.02 37.63 -0.43
CA LYS A 14 -7.91 38.81 -0.41
C LYS A 14 -7.87 39.59 0.91
N ASP A 15 -7.62 38.88 2.02
CA ASP A 15 -7.58 39.45 3.37
C ASP A 15 -6.17 39.90 3.82
N GLY A 16 -5.18 39.92 2.92
CA GLY A 16 -3.80 40.28 3.24
C GLY A 16 -3.01 39.19 3.99
N GLU A 17 -3.65 38.05 4.29
CA GLU A 17 -3.01 36.90 4.92
C GLU A 17 -2.24 36.05 3.91
N HIS A 18 -1.22 35.36 4.40
CA HIS A 18 -0.36 34.52 3.57
C HIS A 18 -0.40 33.07 4.04
N ASN A 19 -0.60 32.15 3.09
CA ASN A 19 -0.67 30.73 3.37
C ASN A 19 0.69 30.15 3.77
N LEU A 20 0.69 29.31 4.79
CA LEU A 20 1.85 28.52 5.21
C LEU A 20 1.97 27.23 4.39
N TYR A 21 3.18 26.94 3.93
CA TYR A 21 3.50 25.73 3.17
C TYR A 21 4.58 24.91 3.88
N LEU A 22 4.36 23.60 3.93
CA LEU A 22 5.42 22.64 4.21
C LEU A 22 6.22 22.43 2.93
N ARG A 23 7.49 22.83 2.94
CA ARG A 23 8.44 22.66 1.85
C ARG A 23 9.32 21.43 2.12
N ILE A 24 9.39 20.54 1.15
CA ILE A 24 10.24 19.34 1.19
C ILE A 24 11.15 19.39 -0.03
N ILE A 25 12.46 19.39 0.21
CA ILE A 25 13.48 19.34 -0.84
C ILE A 25 14.20 18.00 -0.73
N LYS A 26 14.20 17.21 -1.80
CA LYS A 26 14.96 15.95 -1.90
C LYS A 26 15.52 15.82 -3.31
N ASP A 27 16.79 15.45 -3.44
CA ASP A 27 17.47 15.24 -4.74
C ASP A 27 17.30 16.40 -5.73
N ARG A 28 17.47 17.64 -5.24
CA ARG A 28 17.27 18.90 -5.99
C ARG A 28 15.85 19.10 -6.54
N LYS A 29 14.88 18.28 -6.15
CA LYS A 29 13.45 18.45 -6.46
C LYS A 29 12.73 19.05 -5.25
N MET A 30 12.01 20.14 -5.50
CA MET A 30 11.20 20.83 -4.49
C MET A 30 9.74 20.39 -4.61
N SER A 31 9.12 20.07 -3.47
CA SER A 31 7.67 19.91 -3.34
C SER A 31 7.15 20.79 -2.21
N GLN A 32 5.93 21.30 -2.36
CA GLN A 32 5.29 22.16 -1.37
C GLN A 32 3.85 21.70 -1.14
N LYS A 33 3.44 21.65 0.13
CA LYS A 33 2.06 21.32 0.52
C LYS A 33 1.52 22.39 1.46
N SER A 34 0.35 22.93 1.13
CA SER A 34 -0.32 23.88 2.02
C SER A 34 -0.69 23.23 3.34
N ILE A 35 -0.44 23.94 4.44
CA ILE A 35 -0.82 23.52 5.81
C ILE A 35 -2.30 23.84 6.07
N GLY A 36 -2.92 24.68 5.24
CA GLY A 36 -4.33 25.08 5.37
C GLY A 36 -4.56 26.23 6.33
N HIS A 37 -3.50 26.94 6.73
CA HIS A 37 -3.59 28.13 7.56
C HIS A 37 -2.88 29.30 6.89
N SER A 38 -3.48 30.48 7.08
CA SER A 38 -3.02 31.76 6.56
C SER A 38 -2.81 32.68 7.76
N ILE A 39 -1.72 33.46 7.74
CA ILE A 39 -1.39 34.39 8.82
C ILE A 39 -0.83 35.68 8.24
N LEU A 40 -0.90 36.76 9.01
CA LEU A 40 -0.30 38.04 8.62
C LEU A 40 1.23 37.98 8.71
N PRO A 41 1.96 38.73 7.86
CA PRO A 41 3.43 38.78 7.89
C PRO A 41 3.99 39.12 9.28
N ASP A 42 3.35 40.05 9.98
CA ASP A 42 3.79 40.50 11.31
C ASP A 42 3.69 39.42 12.38
N GLN A 43 2.86 38.40 12.15
CA GLN A 43 2.63 37.27 13.05
C GLN A 43 3.55 36.07 12.76
N TRP A 44 4.38 36.14 11.71
CA TRP A 44 5.32 35.09 11.35
C TRP A 44 6.75 35.44 11.81
N ASP A 45 7.45 34.47 12.41
CA ASP A 45 8.87 34.55 12.71
C ASP A 45 9.63 33.71 11.67
N GLU A 46 10.25 34.38 10.68
CA GLU A 46 10.93 33.72 9.56
C GLU A 46 12.22 33.01 9.99
N ALA A 47 12.91 33.53 11.01
CA ALA A 47 14.15 32.94 11.51
C ALA A 47 13.89 31.63 12.26
N ARG A 48 12.82 31.59 13.06
CA ARG A 48 12.45 30.41 13.84
C ARG A 48 11.44 29.49 13.15
N GLN A 49 10.84 29.95 12.05
CA GLN A 49 9.75 29.26 11.34
C GLN A 49 8.55 28.92 12.24
N ILE A 50 8.18 29.85 13.12
CA ILE A 50 7.06 29.70 14.05
C ILE A 50 6.08 30.86 13.95
N VAL A 51 4.83 30.61 14.33
CA VAL A 51 3.83 31.65 14.53
C VAL A 51 4.09 32.35 15.86
N LYS A 52 4.20 33.68 15.83
CA LYS A 52 4.41 34.51 17.02
C LYS A 52 3.20 34.47 17.95
N LYS A 53 3.42 34.76 19.23
CA LYS A 53 2.38 34.82 20.27
C LYS A 53 1.29 35.87 19.99
N SER A 54 1.52 36.81 19.07
CA SER A 54 0.53 37.81 18.64
C SER A 54 -0.69 37.20 17.95
N HIS A 55 -0.59 35.97 17.41
CA HIS A 55 -1.75 35.28 16.86
C HIS A 55 -2.54 34.54 17.96
N PRO A 56 -3.87 34.68 18.05
CA PRO A 56 -4.69 34.08 19.11
C PRO A 56 -4.52 32.55 19.25
N ASN A 57 -4.36 31.85 18.13
CA ASN A 57 -4.18 30.40 18.08
C ASN A 57 -2.72 29.96 17.85
N SER A 58 -1.74 30.82 18.15
CA SER A 58 -0.31 30.57 17.88
C SER A 58 0.18 29.22 18.43
N ALA A 59 -0.17 28.87 19.68
CA ALA A 59 0.21 27.60 20.29
C ALA A 59 -0.33 26.38 19.51
N ARG A 60 -1.61 26.41 19.13
CA ARG A 60 -2.26 25.32 18.39
C ARG A 60 -1.70 25.17 16.98
N ILE A 61 -1.42 26.28 16.30
CA ILE A 61 -0.83 26.27 14.96
C ILE A 61 0.61 25.77 15.02
N ASN A 62 1.41 26.21 15.99
CA ASN A 62 2.79 25.73 16.16
C ASN A 62 2.84 24.22 16.46
N ASN A 63 1.92 23.71 17.28
CA ASN A 63 1.81 22.26 17.51
C ASN A 63 1.44 21.50 16.23
N LEU A 64 0.54 22.04 15.42
CA LEU A 64 0.18 21.46 14.12
C LEU A 64 1.38 21.45 13.16
N ILE A 65 2.11 22.56 13.08
CA ILE A 65 3.32 22.70 12.28
C ILE A 65 4.35 21.66 12.71
N ALA A 66 4.67 21.57 14.00
CA ALA A 66 5.62 20.61 14.54
C ALA A 66 5.21 19.16 14.20
N LYS A 67 3.93 18.82 14.35
CA LYS A 67 3.39 17.51 13.97
C LYS A 67 3.58 17.23 12.47
N LYS A 68 3.30 18.21 11.60
CA LYS A 68 3.44 18.07 10.15
C LYS A 68 4.89 17.93 9.70
N VAL A 69 5.79 18.66 10.34
CA VAL A 69 7.24 18.52 10.11
C VAL A 69 7.70 17.14 10.53
N SER A 70 7.33 16.66 11.73
CA SER A 70 7.66 15.30 12.18
C SER A 70 7.14 14.24 11.22
N GLU A 71 5.84 14.27 10.87
CA GLU A 71 5.23 13.32 9.92
C GLU A 71 5.97 13.26 8.56
N ALA A 72 6.47 14.41 8.09
CA ALA A 72 7.21 14.48 6.83
C ALA A 72 8.66 13.97 6.99
N THR A 73 9.33 14.32 8.08
CA THR A 73 10.67 13.84 8.39
C THR A 73 10.70 12.33 8.59
N ASP A 74 9.74 11.78 9.35
CA ASP A 74 9.63 10.34 9.61
C ASP A 74 9.45 9.57 8.30
N LYS A 75 8.53 10.01 7.44
CA LYS A 75 8.35 9.44 6.10
C LYS A 75 9.62 9.54 5.25
N LEU A 76 10.36 10.64 5.38
CA LEU A 76 11.58 10.83 4.61
C LEU A 76 12.67 9.87 5.07
N LEU A 77 12.83 9.69 6.39
CA LEU A 77 13.74 8.72 6.99
C LEU A 77 13.33 7.28 6.66
N GLU A 78 12.04 6.96 6.68
CA GLU A 78 11.53 5.65 6.21
C GLU A 78 11.90 5.44 4.74
N MET A 79 11.75 6.44 3.87
CA MET A 79 12.14 6.35 2.47
C MET A 79 13.66 6.24 2.26
N GLU A 80 14.47 6.81 3.14
CA GLU A 80 15.94 6.68 3.11
C GLU A 80 16.43 5.37 3.74
N THR A 81 15.71 4.82 4.72
CA THR A 81 16.03 3.53 5.36
C THR A 81 15.59 2.36 4.49
N ASN A 82 14.45 2.51 3.79
CA ASN A 82 13.95 1.54 2.81
C ASN A 82 14.64 1.66 1.44
N ASN A 83 15.91 2.10 1.40
CA ASN A 83 16.77 2.09 0.21
C ASN A 83 17.15 0.66 -0.20
N THR A 84 16.16 -0.23 -0.29
CA THR A 84 16.27 -1.48 -1.04
C THR A 84 16.02 -1.14 -2.50
N ASP A 85 17.02 -1.38 -3.34
CA ASP A 85 17.08 -1.33 -4.81
C ASP A 85 15.84 -1.89 -5.53
N THR A 86 14.69 -1.24 -5.38
CA THR A 86 13.49 -1.50 -6.14
C THR A 86 13.31 -0.31 -7.04
N SER A 87 13.77 -0.49 -8.29
CA SER A 87 13.67 0.42 -9.44
C SER A 87 12.58 1.48 -9.27
N ALA A 88 12.84 2.74 -9.64
CA ALA A 88 11.84 3.83 -9.65
C ALA A 88 10.49 3.44 -10.32
N LYS A 89 10.49 2.42 -11.18
CA LYS A 89 9.30 1.79 -11.78
C LYS A 89 8.47 0.98 -10.77
N ALA A 90 9.09 0.25 -9.87
CA ALA A 90 8.47 -0.44 -8.73
C ALA A 90 7.92 0.57 -7.72
N ILE A 91 8.65 1.64 -7.42
CA ILE A 91 8.16 2.74 -6.55
C ILE A 91 6.96 3.45 -7.19
N LYS A 92 7.00 3.74 -8.50
CA LYS A 92 5.85 4.33 -9.21
C LYS A 92 4.63 3.39 -9.20
N ARG A 93 4.84 2.08 -9.36
CA ARG A 93 3.77 1.07 -9.25
C ARG A 93 3.19 1.00 -7.84
N ALA A 94 4.04 0.97 -6.81
CA ALA A 94 3.64 1.00 -5.41
C ALA A 94 2.84 2.28 -5.11
N VAL A 95 3.36 3.46 -5.45
CA VAL A 95 2.68 4.75 -5.20
C VAL A 95 1.35 4.89 -5.96
N THR A 96 1.23 4.33 -7.18
CA THR A 96 -0.04 4.29 -7.91
C THR A 96 -1.00 3.25 -7.33
N ALA A 97 -0.51 2.11 -6.85
CA ALA A 97 -1.31 1.07 -6.22
C ALA A 97 -1.79 1.46 -4.80
N SER A 98 -1.02 2.25 -4.05
CA SER A 98 -1.38 2.72 -2.70
C SER A 98 -2.50 3.76 -2.66
N LYS A 99 -2.87 4.40 -3.79
CA LYS A 99 -3.92 5.43 -3.82
C LYS A 99 -5.33 4.89 -4.03
N ASP A 100 -5.49 3.73 -4.68
CA ASP A 100 -6.79 3.12 -5.02
C ASP A 100 -6.68 1.58 -5.16
N GLY A 101 -5.86 0.94 -4.32
CA GLY A 101 -5.47 -0.47 -4.45
C GLY A 101 -6.55 -1.44 -4.01
N THR A 102 -7.54 -1.68 -4.88
CA THR A 102 -8.52 -2.75 -4.67
C THR A 102 -7.86 -4.12 -4.88
N PHE A 103 -8.44 -5.15 -4.26
CA PHE A 103 -7.95 -6.53 -4.41
C PHE A 103 -7.93 -6.97 -5.87
N PHE A 104 -8.96 -6.63 -6.66
CA PHE A 104 -9.06 -7.08 -8.05
C PHE A 104 -8.06 -6.39 -8.97
N LYS A 105 -7.69 -5.13 -8.71
CA LYS A 105 -6.57 -4.49 -9.41
C LYS A 105 -5.27 -5.27 -9.17
N GLN A 106 -4.98 -5.63 -7.92
CA GLN A 106 -3.80 -6.43 -7.61
C GLN A 106 -3.87 -7.84 -8.20
N ALA A 107 -5.07 -8.45 -8.24
CA ALA A 107 -5.28 -9.74 -8.86
C ALA A 107 -5.00 -9.70 -10.37
N ASN A 108 -5.40 -8.63 -11.06
CA ASN A 108 -5.10 -8.45 -12.48
C ASN A 108 -3.60 -8.28 -12.71
N LEU A 109 -2.91 -7.47 -11.90
CA LEU A 109 -1.44 -7.35 -11.95
C LEU A 109 -0.76 -8.71 -11.74
N TYR A 110 -1.25 -9.51 -10.79
CA TYR A 110 -0.79 -10.88 -10.55
C TYR A 110 -0.93 -11.77 -11.80
N LEU A 111 -2.09 -11.75 -12.45
CA LEU A 111 -2.38 -12.56 -13.64
C LEU A 111 -1.59 -12.09 -14.87
N ASP A 112 -1.44 -10.78 -15.05
CA ASP A 112 -0.63 -10.18 -16.12
C ASP A 112 0.86 -10.49 -15.95
N GLN A 113 1.35 -10.53 -14.71
CA GLN A 113 2.71 -10.97 -14.41
C GLN A 113 2.91 -12.44 -14.77
N LEU A 114 1.95 -13.33 -14.45
CA LEU A 114 2.04 -14.73 -14.87
C LEU A 114 2.05 -14.87 -16.40
N LYS A 115 1.26 -14.06 -17.12
CA LYS A 115 1.24 -14.03 -18.59
C LYS A 115 2.59 -13.59 -19.16
N SER A 116 3.12 -12.47 -18.68
CA SER A 116 4.38 -11.90 -19.19
C SER A 116 5.62 -12.73 -18.85
N THR A 117 5.56 -13.54 -17.78
CA THR A 117 6.63 -14.49 -17.40
C THR A 117 6.48 -15.88 -18.02
N GLY A 118 5.52 -16.06 -18.93
CA GLY A 118 5.31 -17.34 -19.63
C GLY A 118 4.66 -18.44 -18.78
N ARG A 119 4.14 -18.12 -17.59
CA ARG A 119 3.52 -19.08 -16.66
C ARG A 119 2.03 -19.31 -16.99
N PHE A 120 1.75 -19.70 -18.23
CA PHE A 120 0.37 -19.79 -18.76
C PHE A 120 -0.50 -20.83 -18.03
N ASN A 121 0.04 -22.00 -17.70
CA ASN A 121 -0.71 -23.05 -16.99
C ASN A 121 -1.21 -22.56 -15.63
N GLN A 122 -0.36 -21.83 -14.90
CA GLN A 122 -0.75 -21.27 -13.62
C GLN A 122 -1.77 -20.15 -13.76
N ARG A 123 -1.60 -19.27 -14.76
CA ARG A 123 -2.59 -18.23 -15.06
C ARG A 123 -3.95 -18.83 -15.36
N SER A 124 -4.00 -19.84 -16.23
CA SER A 124 -5.23 -20.55 -16.59
C SER A 124 -5.90 -21.23 -15.40
N ALA A 125 -5.11 -21.71 -14.43
CA ALA A 125 -5.64 -22.29 -13.20
C ALA A 125 -6.12 -21.24 -12.17
N ASP A 126 -5.44 -20.10 -12.08
CA ASP A 126 -5.69 -19.07 -11.06
C ASP A 126 -6.78 -18.08 -11.46
N GLU A 127 -6.89 -17.73 -12.73
CA GLU A 127 -7.89 -16.79 -13.26
C GLU A 127 -9.34 -17.20 -12.92
N PRO A 128 -9.78 -18.46 -13.11
CA PRO A 128 -11.10 -18.90 -12.68
C PRO A 128 -11.34 -18.77 -11.18
N ARG A 129 -10.30 -18.92 -10.35
CA ARG A 129 -10.40 -18.83 -8.88
C ARG A 129 -10.64 -17.39 -8.45
N VAL A 130 -9.94 -16.45 -9.07
CA VAL A 130 -10.18 -15.00 -8.89
C VAL A 130 -11.58 -14.62 -9.36
N ASN A 131 -12.00 -15.10 -10.53
CA ASN A 131 -13.32 -14.81 -11.10
C ASN A 131 -14.46 -15.34 -10.21
N ARG A 132 -14.29 -16.51 -9.59
CA ARG A 132 -15.26 -17.04 -8.61
C ARG A 132 -15.36 -16.17 -7.35
N PHE A 133 -14.24 -15.61 -6.89
CA PHE A 133 -14.26 -14.65 -5.79
C PHE A 133 -14.95 -13.35 -6.19
N LYS A 134 -14.71 -12.86 -7.41
CA LYS A 134 -15.42 -11.70 -7.97
C LYS A 134 -16.93 -11.95 -8.07
N LYS A 135 -17.34 -13.14 -8.52
CA LYS A 135 -18.75 -13.54 -8.58
C LYS A 135 -19.40 -13.64 -7.20
N PHE A 136 -18.68 -14.15 -6.20
CA PHE A 136 -19.14 -14.17 -4.81
C PHE A 136 -19.45 -12.77 -4.28
N LEU A 137 -18.63 -11.78 -4.65
CA LEU A 137 -18.82 -10.37 -4.31
C LEU A 137 -19.73 -9.62 -5.29
N LYS A 138 -20.50 -10.33 -6.13
CA LYS A 138 -21.43 -9.72 -7.12
C LYS A 138 -20.77 -8.71 -8.07
N ASN A 139 -19.49 -8.92 -8.39
CA ASN A 139 -18.65 -8.04 -9.21
C ASN A 139 -18.35 -6.66 -8.61
N GLU A 140 -18.60 -6.47 -7.31
CA GLU A 140 -18.18 -5.26 -6.60
C GLU A 140 -16.67 -5.28 -6.37
N GLU A 141 -16.06 -4.09 -6.36
CA GLU A 141 -14.68 -3.91 -5.95
C GLU A 141 -14.57 -4.05 -4.43
N ILE A 142 -13.43 -4.56 -3.94
CA ILE A 142 -13.19 -4.79 -2.52
C ILE A 142 -11.80 -4.29 -2.11
N ASN A 143 -11.72 -3.61 -0.97
CA ASN A 143 -10.46 -3.18 -0.40
C ASN A 143 -9.78 -4.30 0.40
N PHE A 144 -8.45 -4.24 0.54
CA PHE A 144 -7.71 -5.22 1.34
C PHE A 144 -8.09 -5.23 2.83
N SER A 145 -8.54 -4.09 3.36
CA SER A 145 -9.04 -3.95 4.74
C SER A 145 -10.35 -4.70 5.00
N GLU A 146 -11.16 -4.89 3.95
CA GLU A 146 -12.47 -5.56 4.04
C GLU A 146 -12.36 -7.09 3.93
N ILE A 147 -11.22 -7.59 3.43
CA ILE A 147 -10.93 -9.02 3.39
C ILE A 147 -10.64 -9.50 4.81
N SER A 148 -11.68 -9.98 5.49
CA SER A 148 -11.60 -10.52 6.84
C SER A 148 -11.60 -12.05 6.86
N PRO A 149 -11.14 -12.70 7.95
CA PRO A 149 -11.29 -14.14 8.12
C PRO A 149 -12.74 -14.62 7.99
N GLY A 150 -13.70 -13.80 8.45
CA GLY A 150 -15.13 -14.10 8.33
C GLY A 150 -15.59 -14.14 6.87
N LEU A 151 -15.14 -13.18 6.04
CA LEU A 151 -15.44 -13.15 4.62
C LEU A 151 -14.89 -14.38 3.90
N LEU A 152 -13.64 -14.75 4.19
CA LEU A 152 -12.99 -15.92 3.59
C LEU A 152 -13.69 -17.23 3.95
N LYS A 153 -14.18 -17.37 5.19
CA LYS A 153 -15.01 -18.52 5.60
C LYS A 153 -16.33 -18.57 4.83
N LYS A 154 -17.01 -17.43 4.67
CA LYS A 154 -18.24 -17.33 3.86
C LYS A 154 -17.97 -17.69 2.40
N PHE A 155 -16.86 -17.23 1.84
CA PHE A 155 -16.46 -17.58 0.48
C PHE A 155 -16.19 -19.08 0.32
N LYS A 156 -15.50 -19.71 1.28
CA LYS A 156 -15.31 -21.17 1.30
C LYS A 156 -16.65 -21.92 1.29
N ALA A 157 -17.58 -21.51 2.17
CA ALA A 157 -18.91 -22.11 2.23
C ALA A 157 -19.69 -21.93 0.92
N TYR A 158 -19.61 -20.74 0.30
CA TYR A 158 -20.19 -20.45 -1.00
C TYR A 158 -19.64 -21.37 -2.11
N LEU A 159 -18.32 -21.60 -2.14
CA LEU A 159 -17.72 -22.51 -3.13
C LEU A 159 -18.28 -23.93 -3.00
N ILE A 160 -18.38 -24.45 -1.77
CA ILE A 160 -18.88 -25.80 -1.51
C ILE A 160 -20.38 -25.88 -1.83
N GLY A 161 -21.18 -24.93 -1.33
CA GLY A 161 -22.64 -24.97 -1.48
C GLY A 161 -23.13 -24.66 -2.89
N THR A 162 -22.51 -23.71 -3.61
CA THR A 162 -22.97 -23.27 -4.93
C THR A 162 -22.33 -24.05 -6.08
N PHE A 163 -21.08 -24.48 -5.94
CA PHE A 163 -20.35 -25.15 -7.02
C PHE A 163 -20.05 -26.63 -6.73
N GLY A 164 -20.46 -27.15 -5.56
CA GLY A 164 -20.23 -28.54 -5.19
C GLY A 164 -18.75 -28.93 -5.11
N VAL A 165 -17.84 -27.97 -4.95
CA VAL A 165 -16.40 -28.28 -4.95
C VAL A 165 -16.00 -28.93 -3.63
N THR A 166 -15.02 -29.83 -3.68
CA THR A 166 -14.45 -30.46 -2.48
C THR A 166 -13.77 -29.42 -1.59
N GLU A 167 -13.66 -29.74 -0.29
CA GLU A 167 -12.99 -28.88 0.67
C GLU A 167 -11.56 -28.50 0.23
N ARG A 168 -10.80 -29.48 -0.28
CA ARG A 168 -9.45 -29.24 -0.83
C ARG A 168 -9.47 -28.22 -1.97
N THR A 169 -10.44 -28.32 -2.87
CA THR A 169 -10.58 -27.39 -4.00
C THR A 169 -10.96 -26.00 -3.51
N ALA A 170 -11.85 -25.89 -2.52
CA ALA A 170 -12.20 -24.60 -1.92
C ALA A 170 -10.97 -23.94 -1.25
N VAL A 171 -10.15 -24.73 -0.56
CA VAL A 171 -8.88 -24.27 0.03
C VAL A 171 -7.90 -23.78 -1.04
N ASN A 172 -7.80 -24.45 -2.19
CA ASN A 172 -6.96 -23.98 -3.29
C ASN A 172 -7.38 -22.60 -3.81
N HIS A 173 -8.68 -22.25 -3.76
CA HIS A 173 -9.12 -20.90 -4.09
C HIS A 173 -8.60 -19.88 -3.06
N LEU A 174 -8.66 -20.22 -1.77
CA LEU A 174 -8.13 -19.37 -0.69
C LEU A 174 -6.62 -19.18 -0.79
N VAL A 175 -5.86 -20.19 -1.23
CA VAL A 175 -4.41 -20.09 -1.45
C VAL A 175 -4.07 -19.04 -2.50
N VAL A 176 -4.86 -18.94 -3.57
CA VAL A 176 -4.67 -17.90 -4.60
C VAL A 176 -4.94 -16.51 -4.03
N ILE A 177 -6.04 -16.35 -3.27
CA ILE A 177 -6.35 -15.07 -2.61
C ILE A 177 -5.23 -14.68 -1.64
N ARG A 178 -4.72 -15.64 -0.85
CA ARG A 178 -3.58 -15.43 0.05
C ARG A 178 -2.32 -15.00 -0.69
N THR A 179 -2.06 -15.60 -1.85
CA THR A 179 -0.90 -15.26 -2.69
C THR A 179 -0.99 -13.82 -3.19
N ILE A 180 -2.17 -13.41 -3.67
CA ILE A 180 -2.42 -12.04 -4.13
C ILE A 180 -2.29 -11.05 -2.96
N TYR A 181 -2.85 -11.38 -1.79
CA TYR A 181 -2.73 -10.57 -0.58
C TYR A 181 -1.26 -10.40 -0.15
N ASN A 182 -0.49 -11.50 -0.12
CA ASN A 182 0.93 -11.45 0.21
C ASN A 182 1.72 -10.57 -0.77
N ARG A 183 1.39 -10.60 -2.08
CA ARG A 183 1.98 -9.68 -3.05
C ARG A 183 1.59 -8.23 -2.76
N ALA A 184 0.34 -7.97 -2.42
CA ALA A 184 -0.10 -6.63 -2.04
C ALA A 184 0.68 -6.08 -0.84
N VAL A 185 0.98 -6.92 0.15
CA VAL A 185 1.85 -6.56 1.28
C VAL A 185 3.27 -6.28 0.83
N ALA A 186 3.84 -7.14 -0.04
CA ALA A 186 5.19 -6.94 -0.57
C ALA A 186 5.32 -5.66 -1.43
N ASP A 187 4.25 -5.31 -2.15
CA ASP A 187 4.19 -4.13 -3.01
C ASP A 187 3.80 -2.84 -2.25
N GLY A 188 3.59 -2.90 -0.92
CA GLY A 188 3.22 -1.75 -0.10
C GLY A 188 1.79 -1.21 -0.34
N VAL A 189 0.91 -2.05 -0.87
CA VAL A 189 -0.51 -1.71 -1.13
C VAL A 189 -1.35 -1.87 0.13
N THR A 190 -0.99 -2.81 1.01
CA THR A 190 -1.68 -3.04 2.27
C THR A 190 -0.71 -3.43 3.38
N ASP A 191 -1.09 -3.13 4.61
CA ASP A 191 -0.27 -3.43 5.78
C ASP A 191 -0.45 -4.87 6.26
N ARG A 192 0.66 -5.47 6.70
CA ARG A 192 0.66 -6.80 7.34
C ARG A 192 -0.21 -6.87 8.60
N LYS A 193 -0.53 -5.73 9.23
CA LYS A 193 -1.42 -5.64 10.40
C LYS A 193 -2.83 -6.16 10.09
N ASN A 194 -3.30 -6.01 8.85
CA ASN A 194 -4.65 -6.39 8.44
C ASN A 194 -4.73 -7.82 7.87
N TYR A 195 -3.69 -8.64 8.08
CA TYR A 195 -3.55 -9.93 7.41
C TYR A 195 -4.62 -10.97 7.83
N PRO A 196 -5.50 -11.43 6.91
CA PRO A 196 -6.66 -12.24 7.30
C PRO A 196 -6.40 -13.74 7.33
N PHE A 197 -5.17 -14.18 7.06
CA PHE A 197 -4.79 -15.60 7.02
C PHE A 197 -3.88 -16.00 8.19
N GLY A 198 -4.03 -15.37 9.37
CA GLY A 198 -3.29 -15.68 10.58
C GLY A 198 -3.75 -16.96 11.32
N LYS A 199 -3.35 -17.08 12.60
CA LYS A 199 -3.71 -18.20 13.50
C LYS A 199 -5.23 -18.39 13.54
N GLY A 200 -5.69 -19.57 13.13
CA GLY A 200 -7.12 -19.92 13.02
C GLY A 200 -7.61 -20.20 11.59
N MET A 201 -6.93 -19.68 10.56
CA MET A 201 -7.14 -20.08 9.15
C MET A 201 -6.17 -21.17 8.71
N GLU A 202 -5.04 -21.28 9.40
CA GLU A 202 -3.91 -22.17 9.10
C GLU A 202 -4.28 -23.66 9.12
N ASN A 203 -5.17 -24.08 10.03
CA ASN A 203 -5.65 -25.46 10.12
C ASN A 203 -6.55 -25.88 8.94
N SER A 204 -7.11 -24.91 8.21
CA SER A 204 -7.93 -25.16 7.01
C SER A 204 -7.15 -25.03 5.71
N VAL A 205 -5.98 -24.38 5.74
CA VAL A 205 -5.08 -24.20 4.59
C VAL A 205 -3.78 -24.96 4.86
N LYS A 206 -3.86 -26.30 4.94
CA LYS A 206 -2.66 -27.13 4.96
C LYS A 206 -1.96 -27.00 3.61
N LEU A 207 -0.93 -26.16 3.56
CA LEU A 207 -0.03 -26.04 2.42
C LEU A 207 0.75 -27.35 2.31
N THR A 208 0.47 -28.16 1.30
CA THR A 208 1.52 -29.04 0.79
C THR A 208 2.52 -28.11 0.11
N THR A 209 3.61 -27.82 0.82
CA THR A 209 4.78 -27.17 0.23
C THR A 209 5.06 -27.80 -1.13
N PRO A 210 5.29 -27.00 -2.19
CA PRO A 210 5.67 -27.58 -3.47
C PRO A 210 6.94 -28.40 -3.24
N ILE A 211 6.92 -29.65 -3.70
CA ILE A 211 8.04 -30.58 -3.70
C ILE A 211 9.26 -29.80 -4.17
N ARG A 212 10.30 -29.70 -3.31
CA ARG A 212 11.61 -29.21 -3.74
C ARG A 212 11.97 -29.99 -5.00
N PHE A 213 12.04 -29.31 -6.14
CA PHE A 213 12.69 -29.86 -7.32
C PHE A 213 14.11 -30.20 -6.88
N LYS A 214 14.39 -31.50 -6.68
CA LYS A 214 15.76 -31.98 -6.62
C LYS A 214 16.34 -31.64 -7.98
N LEU A 215 17.31 -30.72 -8.00
CA LEU A 215 18.18 -30.54 -9.16
C LEU A 215 18.91 -31.87 -9.33
N THR A 216 18.44 -32.70 -10.26
CA THR A 216 19.17 -33.88 -10.70
C THR A 216 20.39 -33.35 -11.46
N THR A 217 21.54 -33.29 -10.80
CA THR A 217 22.80 -33.07 -11.50
C THR A 217 23.07 -34.31 -12.33
N CYS A 218 22.89 -34.20 -13.66
CA CYS A 218 23.43 -35.18 -14.59
C CYS A 218 24.96 -35.15 -14.48
N SER A 219 25.56 -36.10 -13.75
CA SER A 219 26.98 -36.37 -13.91
C SER A 219 27.14 -37.13 -15.23
N GLY A 220 27.86 -36.52 -16.16
CA GLY A 220 28.29 -37.16 -17.40
C GLY A 220 29.04 -38.46 -17.09
N ARG A 221 28.67 -39.52 -17.81
CA ARG A 221 29.48 -40.73 -17.95
C ARG A 221 30.60 -40.39 -18.94
N ASN A 222 31.85 -40.48 -18.50
CA ASN A 222 32.97 -40.80 -19.37
C ASN A 222 32.95 -42.29 -19.69
#